data_AF-A0A519WWH1-F1
#
_entry.id   AF-A0A519WWH1-F1
#
_cell.length_a   1.000
_cell.length_b   1.000
_cell.length_c   1.000
_cell.angle_alpha   90.00
_cell.angle_beta   90.00
_cell.angle_gamma   90.00
#
_symmetry.space_group_name_H-M   'P 1'
#
loop_
_entity.id
_entity.type
_entity.pdbx_description
1 polymer ?
#
loop_
_entity_poly.entity_id
_entity_poly.type
_entity_poly.pdbx_seq_one_letter_code
_entity_poly.pdbx_strand_id
1 'polypeptide(L)'
;GTGSGWSWSSYQESYMTERLAMPIYGNVVKFKVQNGTIEAYPSYFQNSITVNPIPEGKKISVSRAADHNAFTTNAAAANALLRPFTQKEDADIAYHLLADTLAKLNKSIHFVESQNRNSDFWKPFYTQKTQEVLQPMMHNSDNFLAEQLLLMAGSKLTGKLSDRLTISKLQKEDFKDFSQPFIWVDGSGLSRNNNISPRVISELLLKMKTEFGWDKISAVLQKGNEGTVKGYYKGYEDNIWSKTGTLGGSSTTLSGYLISKKGSNYTFSFLVNNHHKSAVAVRKAIEKYLVNIIDNY
;
A
#
# COMPACT_ATOMS: atom_id res chain seq x y z
N GLY A 1 -10.16 9.49 5.38
CA GLY A 1 -9.46 9.54 6.68
C GLY A 1 -8.24 8.64 6.68
N THR A 2 -7.15 9.06 7.34
CA THR A 2 -5.91 8.27 7.47
C THR A 2 -6.06 7.06 8.40
N GLY A 3 -5.10 6.14 8.36
CA GLY A 3 -5.02 5.01 9.29
C GLY A 3 -4.75 5.44 10.74
N SER A 4 -5.18 4.64 11.70
CA SER A 4 -4.90 4.87 13.13
C SER A 4 -3.40 4.70 13.42
N GLY A 5 -2.79 5.63 14.15
CA GLY A 5 -1.36 5.57 14.48
C GLY A 5 -0.41 5.95 13.34
N TRP A 6 -0.94 6.46 12.24
CA TRP A 6 -0.15 7.05 11.16
C TRP A 6 0.44 8.40 11.60
N SER A 7 1.64 8.72 11.11
CA SER A 7 2.29 9.98 11.46
C SER A 7 1.59 11.18 10.80
N TRP A 8 1.13 12.13 11.62
CA TRP A 8 0.50 13.36 11.13
C TRP A 8 1.44 14.20 10.26
N SER A 9 2.76 14.17 10.53
CA SER A 9 3.74 14.98 9.79
C SER A 9 4.02 14.47 8.39
N SER A 10 3.57 13.25 8.04
CA SER A 10 3.76 12.64 6.72
C SER A 10 2.55 12.78 5.80
N TYR A 11 1.57 13.64 6.12
CA TYR A 11 0.29 13.76 5.41
C TYR A 11 0.38 14.02 3.90
N GLN A 12 1.50 14.57 3.43
CA GLN A 12 1.72 14.91 2.02
C GLN A 12 2.51 13.83 1.27
N GLU A 13 2.98 12.80 1.97
CA GLU A 13 3.73 11.71 1.36
C GLU A 13 2.79 10.80 0.57
N SER A 14 3.21 10.36 -0.61
CA SER A 14 2.36 9.56 -1.51
C SER A 14 1.99 8.19 -0.94
N TYR A 15 2.71 7.72 0.08
CA TYR A 15 2.39 6.48 0.79
C TYR A 15 1.37 6.67 1.94
N MET A 16 0.90 7.90 2.18
CA MET A 16 -0.03 8.30 3.25
C MET A 16 -1.41 8.72 2.72
N THR A 17 -1.78 8.22 1.54
CA THR A 17 -3.09 8.48 0.91
C THR A 17 -4.24 8.12 1.82
N GLU A 18 -5.26 8.98 1.84
CA GLU A 18 -6.48 8.71 2.60
C GLU A 18 -7.26 7.52 2.06
N ARG A 19 -7.94 6.83 2.97
CA ARG A 19 -8.89 5.78 2.64
C ARG A 19 -10.23 6.38 2.28
N LEU A 20 -10.72 6.08 1.07
CA LEU A 20 -11.98 6.56 0.52
C LEU A 20 -12.86 5.40 0.09
N ALA A 21 -14.18 5.60 0.09
CA ALA A 21 -15.15 4.60 -0.39
C ALA A 21 -15.11 4.42 -1.92
N MET A 22 -14.70 5.48 -2.64
CA MET A 22 -14.53 5.48 -4.10
C MET A 22 -13.15 6.04 -4.43
N PRO A 23 -12.09 5.22 -4.30
CA PRO A 23 -10.75 5.64 -4.67
C PRO A 23 -10.65 5.90 -6.18
N ILE A 24 -10.07 7.04 -6.56
CA ILE A 24 -9.85 7.40 -7.97
C ILE A 24 -8.46 8.02 -8.13
N TYR A 25 -7.78 7.68 -9.23
CA TYR A 25 -6.39 8.10 -9.49
C TYR A 25 -5.41 7.74 -8.36
N GLY A 26 -5.66 6.66 -7.60
CA GLY A 26 -4.85 6.29 -6.43
C GLY A 26 -4.93 7.29 -5.27
N ASN A 27 -5.93 8.18 -5.27
CA ASN A 27 -6.09 9.30 -4.35
C ASN A 27 -4.90 10.27 -4.34
N VAL A 28 -4.22 10.39 -5.48
CA VAL A 28 -3.06 11.26 -5.65
C VAL A 28 -3.22 12.19 -6.83
N VAL A 29 -2.56 13.34 -6.74
CA VAL A 29 -2.31 14.28 -7.81
C VAL A 29 -0.86 14.11 -8.24
N LYS A 30 -0.66 13.84 -9.52
CA LYS A 30 0.65 13.77 -10.16
C LYS A 30 0.96 15.08 -10.85
N PHE A 31 2.09 15.67 -10.51
CA PHE A 31 2.58 16.89 -11.13
C PHE A 31 3.66 16.55 -12.16
N LYS A 32 3.66 17.25 -13.30
CA LYS A 32 4.70 17.15 -14.32
C LYS A 32 5.14 18.54 -14.71
N VAL A 33 6.40 18.66 -15.10
CA VAL A 33 6.93 19.90 -15.66
C VAL A 33 7.00 19.68 -17.17
N GLN A 34 6.19 20.42 -17.91
CA GLN A 34 6.17 20.38 -19.38
C GLN A 34 6.34 21.79 -19.92
N ASN A 35 7.30 22.00 -20.82
CA ASN A 35 7.55 23.29 -21.46
C ASN A 35 7.69 24.47 -20.47
N GLY A 36 8.32 24.24 -19.32
CA GLY A 36 8.49 25.26 -18.27
C GLY A 36 7.25 25.52 -17.41
N THR A 37 6.13 24.83 -17.66
CA THR A 37 4.90 24.92 -16.87
C THR A 37 4.71 23.67 -15.99
N ILE A 38 4.01 23.84 -14.86
CA ILE A 38 3.61 22.73 -14.00
C ILE A 38 2.19 22.31 -14.37
N GLU A 39 2.03 21.06 -14.75
CA GLU A 39 0.74 20.43 -15.03
C GLU A 39 0.35 19.47 -13.92
N ALA A 40 -0.90 19.51 -13.46
CA ALA A 40 -1.50 18.52 -12.58
C ALA A 40 -2.31 17.49 -13.34
N TYR A 41 -2.21 16.24 -12.88
CA TYR A 41 -3.07 15.14 -13.27
C TYR A 41 -3.65 14.51 -12.01
N PRO A 42 -4.99 14.49 -11.83
CA PRO A 42 -6.02 15.00 -12.76
C PRO A 42 -6.00 16.53 -12.95
N SER A 43 -6.43 17.00 -14.13
CA SER A 43 -6.45 18.43 -14.50
C SER A 43 -7.37 19.28 -13.63
N TYR A 44 -8.33 18.66 -12.95
CA TYR A 44 -9.17 19.29 -11.93
C TYR A 44 -8.36 20.12 -10.92
N PHE A 45 -7.18 19.63 -10.53
CA PHE A 45 -6.32 20.31 -9.54
C PHE A 45 -5.42 21.39 -10.13
N GLN A 46 -5.47 21.66 -11.44
CA GLN A 46 -4.58 22.62 -12.09
C GLN A 46 -4.72 24.03 -11.50
N ASN A 47 -5.95 24.44 -11.20
CA ASN A 47 -6.24 25.75 -10.62
C ASN A 47 -5.96 25.82 -9.11
N SER A 48 -5.58 24.69 -8.49
CA SER A 48 -5.22 24.61 -7.07
C SER A 48 -3.71 24.72 -6.84
N ILE A 49 -2.93 25.03 -7.89
CA ILE A 49 -1.48 25.13 -7.84
C ILE A 49 -1.05 26.60 -7.76
N THR A 50 -0.29 26.94 -6.73
CA THR A 50 0.50 28.16 -6.67
C THR A 50 1.92 27.87 -7.16
N VAL A 51 2.30 28.46 -8.29
CA VAL A 51 3.63 28.24 -8.89
C VAL A 51 4.59 29.34 -8.43
N ASN A 52 5.55 28.97 -7.59
CA ASN A 52 6.66 29.84 -7.21
C ASN A 52 7.82 29.73 -8.22
N PRO A 53 8.65 30.78 -8.37
CA PRO A 53 9.87 30.72 -9.16
C PRO A 53 10.78 29.57 -8.72
N ILE A 54 11.20 28.73 -9.66
CA ILE A 54 12.13 27.64 -9.43
C ILE A 54 13.47 28.04 -10.06
N PRO A 55 14.55 28.17 -9.28
CA PRO A 55 15.86 28.49 -9.84
C PRO A 55 16.31 27.42 -10.84
N GLU A 56 17.02 27.86 -11.87
CA GLU A 56 17.54 26.97 -12.91
C GLU A 56 18.40 25.84 -12.31
N GLY A 57 18.25 24.63 -12.83
CA GLY A 57 18.97 23.44 -12.36
C GLY A 57 18.48 22.85 -11.03
N LYS A 58 17.52 23.48 -10.33
CA LYS A 58 16.93 22.91 -9.11
C LYS A 58 15.87 21.86 -9.41
N LYS A 59 15.77 20.87 -8.51
CA LYS A 59 14.66 19.90 -8.51
C LYS A 59 13.41 20.55 -7.92
N ILE A 60 12.25 19.94 -8.18
CA ILE A 60 10.95 20.51 -7.83
C ILE A 60 10.24 19.62 -6.85
N SER A 61 9.84 20.20 -5.72
CA SER A 61 8.91 19.59 -4.78
C SER A 61 7.61 20.39 -4.79
N VAL A 62 6.48 19.71 -4.91
CA VAL A 62 5.19 20.33 -4.65
C VAL A 62 4.86 20.10 -3.17
N SER A 63 4.48 21.11 -2.40
CA SER A 63 3.90 20.91 -1.06
C SER A 63 2.38 20.90 -1.16
N ARG A 64 1.71 20.18 -0.28
CA ARG A 64 0.25 20.30 -0.10
C ARG A 64 -0.03 20.92 1.26
N ALA A 65 -1.08 21.73 1.40
CA ALA A 65 -1.59 22.09 2.73
C ALA A 65 -2.16 20.85 3.46
N ALA A 66 -2.15 20.80 4.80
CA ALA A 66 -2.55 19.59 5.54
C ALA A 66 -4.00 19.17 5.26
N ASP A 67 -4.92 20.12 5.36
CA ASP A 67 -6.36 19.86 5.33
C ASP A 67 -7.05 20.40 4.07
N HIS A 68 -6.26 20.90 3.12
CA HIS A 68 -6.75 21.47 1.88
C HIS A 68 -6.08 20.83 0.67
N ASN A 69 -6.77 20.87 -0.47
CA ASN A 69 -6.19 20.50 -1.77
C ASN A 69 -5.48 21.68 -2.44
N ALA A 70 -4.79 22.51 -1.66
CA ALA A 70 -3.96 23.60 -2.15
C ALA A 70 -2.50 23.13 -2.27
N PHE A 71 -1.89 23.37 -3.43
CA PHE A 71 -0.55 22.90 -3.78
C PHE A 71 0.39 24.07 -4.09
N THR A 72 1.65 23.96 -3.68
CA THR A 72 2.65 25.01 -3.92
C THR A 72 3.94 24.40 -4.46
N THR A 73 4.50 24.96 -5.52
CA THR A 73 5.79 24.51 -6.05
C THR A 73 6.95 25.12 -5.26
N ASN A 74 7.99 24.34 -5.01
CA ASN A 74 9.17 24.74 -4.25
C ASN A 74 10.43 24.16 -4.88
N ALA A 75 11.52 24.90 -4.83
CA ALA A 75 12.84 24.37 -5.15
C ALA A 75 13.27 23.35 -4.07
N ALA A 76 13.84 22.23 -4.49
CA ALA A 76 14.21 21.15 -3.60
C ALA A 76 15.50 20.42 -4.06
N ALA A 77 16.04 19.59 -3.18
CA ALA A 77 17.17 18.71 -3.48
C ALA A 77 16.76 17.47 -4.30
N ALA A 78 15.49 17.05 -4.20
CA ALA A 78 14.93 15.91 -4.91
C ALA A 78 13.54 16.24 -5.46
N ASN A 79 13.15 15.56 -6.53
CA ASN A 79 11.81 15.72 -7.09
C ASN A 79 10.78 15.04 -6.19
N ALA A 80 9.70 15.75 -5.88
CA ALA A 80 8.56 15.21 -5.16
C ALA A 80 7.27 15.76 -5.79
N LEU A 81 6.78 15.02 -6.79
CA LEU A 81 5.74 15.45 -7.72
C LEU A 81 4.48 14.58 -7.63
N LEU A 82 4.29 13.90 -6.51
CA LEU A 82 3.11 13.08 -6.27
C LEU A 82 2.60 13.42 -4.86
N ARG A 83 1.34 13.84 -4.77
CA ARG A 83 0.73 14.24 -3.50
C ARG A 83 -0.63 13.60 -3.32
N PRO A 84 -0.95 13.06 -2.13
CA PRO A 84 -2.30 12.63 -1.85
C PRO A 84 -3.23 13.85 -1.86
N PHE A 85 -4.46 13.71 -2.37
CA PHE A 85 -5.51 14.71 -2.13
C PHE A 85 -6.39 14.27 -0.94
N THR A 86 -7.09 15.23 -0.34
CA THR A 86 -8.01 15.02 0.79
C THR A 86 -9.46 15.25 0.37
N GLN A 87 -10.40 14.63 1.09
CA GLN A 87 -11.84 14.87 0.95
C GLN A 87 -12.40 15.81 2.03
N LYS A 88 -11.55 16.37 2.91
CA LYS A 88 -12.01 17.17 4.04
C LYS A 88 -12.87 18.38 3.63
N GLU A 89 -12.52 19.03 2.53
CA GLU A 89 -13.25 20.18 2.00
C GLU A 89 -14.36 19.79 1.02
N ASP A 90 -14.26 18.58 0.44
CA ASP A 90 -15.10 18.11 -0.65
C ASP A 90 -15.26 16.59 -0.57
N ALA A 91 -16.38 16.16 0.02
CA ALA A 91 -16.73 14.76 0.16
C ALA A 91 -17.06 14.10 -1.19
N ASP A 92 -17.44 14.90 -2.20
CA ASP A 92 -17.90 14.48 -3.51
C ASP A 92 -16.81 14.59 -4.60
N ILE A 93 -15.57 14.88 -4.20
CA ILE A 93 -14.44 15.10 -5.13
C ILE A 93 -14.27 13.99 -6.16
N ALA A 94 -14.57 12.73 -5.81
CA ALA A 94 -14.47 11.61 -6.74
C ALA A 94 -15.40 11.79 -7.96
N TYR A 95 -16.58 12.38 -7.76
CA TYR A 95 -17.52 12.69 -8.84
C TYR A 95 -17.05 13.89 -9.66
N HIS A 96 -16.52 14.93 -9.01
CA HIS A 96 -15.92 16.08 -9.70
C HIS A 96 -14.75 15.67 -10.59
N LEU A 97 -13.92 14.73 -10.13
CA LEU A 97 -12.81 14.15 -10.90
C LEU A 97 -13.24 13.28 -12.09
N LEU A 98 -14.52 12.89 -12.17
CA LEU A 98 -15.11 12.16 -13.29
C LEU A 98 -15.92 13.05 -14.23
N ALA A 99 -16.26 14.27 -13.82
CA ALA A 99 -17.20 15.13 -14.53
C ALA A 99 -16.75 15.42 -15.97
N ASP A 100 -15.46 15.64 -16.20
CA ASP A 100 -14.91 15.91 -17.53
C ASP A 100 -15.04 14.70 -18.47
N THR A 101 -14.81 13.50 -17.93
CA THR A 101 -14.86 12.23 -18.63
C THR A 101 -16.30 11.87 -18.96
N LEU A 102 -17.22 12.06 -18.02
CA LEU A 102 -18.65 11.84 -18.23
C LEU A 102 -19.23 12.84 -19.24
N ALA A 103 -18.81 14.11 -19.18
CA ALA A 103 -19.24 15.12 -20.15
C ALA A 103 -18.85 14.75 -21.60
N LYS A 104 -17.64 14.20 -21.81
CA LYS A 104 -17.21 13.68 -23.13
C LYS A 104 -18.10 12.53 -23.65
N LEU A 105 -18.79 11.83 -22.76
CA LEU A 105 -19.73 10.76 -23.09
C LEU A 105 -21.18 11.26 -23.17
N ASN A 106 -21.41 12.58 -23.17
CA ASN A 106 -22.72 13.21 -23.08
C ASN A 106 -23.52 12.73 -21.85
N LYS A 107 -22.83 12.50 -20.73
CA LYS A 107 -23.43 12.15 -19.44
C LYS A 107 -23.24 13.30 -18.46
N SER A 108 -24.33 13.69 -17.79
CA SER A 108 -24.32 14.67 -16.70
C SER A 108 -24.40 13.97 -15.34
N ILE A 109 -23.71 14.53 -14.35
CA ILE A 109 -23.84 14.14 -12.95
C ILE A 109 -24.95 14.98 -12.33
N HIS A 110 -25.92 14.33 -11.69
CA HIS A 110 -26.96 14.99 -10.92
C HIS A 110 -26.90 14.48 -9.48
N PHE A 111 -26.74 15.41 -8.53
CA PHE A 111 -26.83 15.10 -7.11
C PHE A 111 -28.30 15.08 -6.70
N VAL A 112 -28.69 14.03 -5.96
CA VAL A 112 -30.04 13.85 -5.44
C VAL A 112 -29.96 13.61 -3.94
N GLU A 113 -30.89 14.19 -3.17
CA GLU A 113 -30.89 14.09 -1.70
C GLU A 113 -31.13 12.66 -1.21
N SER A 114 -31.94 11.88 -1.93
CA SER A 114 -32.17 10.48 -1.64
C SER A 114 -32.51 9.68 -2.90
N GLN A 115 -32.16 8.40 -2.89
CA GLN A 115 -32.45 7.47 -3.97
C GLN A 115 -32.80 6.12 -3.35
N ASN A 116 -33.91 5.51 -3.78
CA ASN A 116 -34.25 4.15 -3.39
C ASN A 116 -33.27 3.17 -4.04
N ARG A 117 -32.35 2.62 -3.23
CA ARG A 117 -31.34 1.65 -3.66
C ARG A 117 -31.82 0.23 -3.31
N ASN A 118 -32.70 -0.34 -4.13
CA ASN A 118 -33.07 -1.75 -4.02
C ASN A 118 -31.90 -2.66 -4.46
N SER A 119 -32.06 -3.98 -4.29
CA SER A 119 -31.02 -4.97 -4.63
C SER A 119 -30.61 -4.95 -6.11
N ASP A 120 -31.48 -4.49 -7.00
CA ASP A 120 -31.23 -4.40 -8.44
C ASP A 120 -30.73 -3.02 -8.89
N PHE A 121 -30.60 -2.08 -7.96
CA PHE A 121 -30.23 -0.69 -8.26
C PHE A 121 -28.84 -0.58 -8.87
N TRP A 122 -27.90 -1.43 -8.45
CA TRP A 122 -26.55 -1.47 -8.98
C TRP A 122 -26.08 -2.92 -9.12
N LYS A 123 -25.26 -3.18 -10.15
CA LYS A 123 -24.57 -4.46 -10.33
C LYS A 123 -23.07 -4.22 -10.17
N PRO A 124 -22.35 -5.08 -9.42
CA PRO A 124 -20.90 -4.95 -9.31
C PRO A 124 -20.27 -5.11 -10.69
N PHE A 125 -19.37 -4.20 -11.04
CA PHE A 125 -18.55 -4.28 -12.23
C PHE A 125 -17.13 -4.69 -11.84
N TYR A 126 -16.74 -5.91 -12.20
CA TYR A 126 -15.41 -6.45 -11.89
C TYR A 126 -14.46 -6.18 -13.04
N THR A 127 -13.31 -5.58 -12.75
CA THR A 127 -12.34 -5.12 -13.75
C THR A 127 -11.13 -6.04 -13.86
N GLN A 128 -10.44 -6.28 -12.75
CA GLN A 128 -9.16 -6.99 -12.69
C GLN A 128 -9.30 -8.27 -11.87
N LYS A 129 -8.48 -9.29 -12.17
CA LYS A 129 -8.42 -10.49 -11.34
C LYS A 129 -7.76 -10.15 -10.00
N THR A 130 -8.17 -10.82 -8.92
CA THR A 130 -7.61 -10.59 -7.58
C THR A 130 -6.08 -10.67 -7.55
N GLN A 131 -5.49 -11.64 -8.26
CA GLN A 131 -4.04 -11.81 -8.34
C GLN A 131 -3.33 -10.62 -9.00
N GLU A 132 -3.92 -10.04 -10.05
CA GLU A 132 -3.38 -8.87 -10.78
C GLU A 132 -3.37 -7.60 -9.91
N VAL A 133 -4.17 -7.58 -8.85
CA VAL A 133 -4.18 -6.51 -7.84
C VAL A 133 -3.23 -6.82 -6.67
N LEU A 134 -3.23 -8.07 -6.19
CA LEU A 134 -2.40 -8.47 -5.04
C LEU A 134 -0.90 -8.43 -5.36
N GLN A 135 -0.49 -8.83 -6.56
CA GLN A 135 0.91 -8.88 -6.94
C GLN A 135 1.58 -7.50 -6.88
N PRO A 136 1.11 -6.44 -7.59
CA PRO A 136 1.73 -5.13 -7.50
C PRO A 136 1.66 -4.54 -6.08
N MET A 137 0.59 -4.81 -5.32
CA MET A 137 0.50 -4.40 -3.91
C MET A 137 1.64 -5.01 -3.08
N MET A 138 1.87 -6.31 -3.22
CA MET A 138 2.88 -7.03 -2.44
C MET A 138 4.31 -6.71 -2.89
N HIS A 139 4.56 -6.64 -4.20
CA HIS A 139 5.87 -6.38 -4.81
C HIS A 139 6.35 -4.95 -4.56
N ASN A 140 5.46 -3.97 -4.64
CA ASN A 140 5.80 -2.56 -4.43
C ASN A 140 5.59 -2.10 -2.99
N SER A 141 5.02 -2.97 -2.13
CA SER A 141 4.60 -2.60 -0.78
C SER A 141 3.62 -1.42 -0.78
N ASP A 142 2.61 -1.49 -1.65
CA ASP A 142 1.65 -0.40 -1.84
C ASP A 142 0.67 -0.32 -0.67
N ASN A 143 0.90 0.66 0.20
CA ASN A 143 0.08 0.89 1.40
C ASN A 143 -1.37 1.21 1.05
N PHE A 144 -1.60 1.95 -0.03
CA PHE A 144 -2.93 2.37 -0.42
C PHE A 144 -3.77 1.16 -0.82
N LEU A 145 -3.23 0.30 -1.69
CA LEU A 145 -3.89 -0.93 -2.08
C LEU A 145 -4.15 -1.83 -0.87
N ALA A 146 -3.20 -1.95 0.06
CA ALA A 146 -3.38 -2.77 1.26
C ALA A 146 -4.57 -2.29 2.13
N GLU A 147 -4.69 -0.99 2.37
CA GLU A 147 -5.82 -0.41 3.11
C GLU A 147 -7.15 -0.59 2.36
N GLN A 148 -7.16 -0.37 1.05
CA GLN A 148 -8.36 -0.51 0.21
C GLN A 148 -8.84 -1.96 0.17
N LEU A 149 -7.93 -2.92 0.03
CA LEU A 149 -8.26 -4.34 0.04
C LEU A 149 -8.83 -4.78 1.39
N LEU A 150 -8.30 -4.26 2.50
CA LEU A 150 -8.87 -4.52 3.83
C LEU A 150 -10.31 -4.01 3.94
N LEU A 151 -10.59 -2.80 3.45
CA LEU A 151 -11.95 -2.25 3.43
C LEU A 151 -12.90 -3.04 2.54
N MET A 152 -12.44 -3.48 1.36
CA MET A 152 -13.22 -4.30 0.44
C MET A 152 -13.54 -5.67 1.04
N ALA A 153 -12.56 -6.33 1.64
CA ALA A 153 -12.77 -7.58 2.38
C ALA A 153 -13.78 -7.37 3.52
N GLY A 154 -13.65 -6.25 4.25
CA GLY A 154 -14.57 -5.83 5.29
C GLY A 154 -16.01 -5.64 4.84
N SER A 155 -16.21 -4.97 3.71
CA SER A 155 -17.53 -4.79 3.11
C SER A 155 -18.19 -6.15 2.81
N LYS A 156 -17.42 -7.14 2.34
CA LYS A 156 -17.95 -8.49 2.10
C LYS A 156 -18.20 -9.28 3.39
N LEU A 157 -17.32 -9.16 4.38
CA LEU A 157 -17.42 -9.93 5.64
C LEU A 157 -18.43 -9.38 6.63
N THR A 158 -18.67 -8.06 6.61
CA THR A 158 -19.42 -7.34 7.65
C THR A 158 -20.53 -6.44 7.10
N GLY A 159 -20.61 -6.26 5.77
CA GLY A 159 -21.51 -5.29 5.14
C GLY A 159 -21.09 -3.83 5.32
N LYS A 160 -19.95 -3.56 5.97
CA LYS A 160 -19.47 -2.22 6.31
C LYS A 160 -18.05 -1.99 5.78
N LEU A 161 -17.79 -0.79 5.27
CA LEU A 161 -16.45 -0.31 4.96
C LEU A 161 -15.75 0.12 6.26
N SER A 162 -15.29 -0.85 7.06
CA SER A 162 -14.62 -0.59 8.33
C SER A 162 -13.51 -1.60 8.57
N ASP A 163 -12.26 -1.11 8.54
CA ASP A 163 -11.05 -1.84 8.94
C ASP A 163 -11.17 -2.45 10.34
N ARG A 164 -11.57 -1.67 11.35
CA ARG A 164 -11.68 -2.12 12.74
C ARG A 164 -12.64 -3.30 12.91
N LEU A 165 -13.82 -3.21 12.29
CA LEU A 165 -14.80 -4.30 12.34
C LEU A 165 -14.29 -5.54 11.60
N THR A 166 -13.60 -5.34 10.48
CA THR A 166 -13.00 -6.42 9.68
C THR A 166 -11.93 -7.15 10.45
N ILE A 167 -10.96 -6.41 10.99
CA ILE A 167 -9.86 -6.96 11.79
C ILE A 167 -10.42 -7.68 13.02
N SER A 168 -11.36 -7.05 13.76
CA SER A 168 -11.95 -7.69 14.93
C SER A 168 -12.68 -8.99 14.59
N LYS A 169 -13.35 -9.07 13.44
CA LYS A 169 -14.01 -10.29 12.98
C LYS A 169 -13.00 -11.37 12.62
N LEU A 170 -11.99 -11.04 11.81
CA LEU A 170 -10.93 -11.97 11.41
C LEU A 170 -10.15 -12.50 12.62
N GLN A 171 -9.85 -11.65 13.61
CA GLN A 171 -9.18 -12.10 14.84
C GLN A 171 -10.02 -13.09 15.66
N LYS A 172 -11.34 -12.93 15.69
CA LYS A 172 -12.26 -13.82 16.44
C LYS A 172 -12.57 -15.12 15.70
N GLU A 173 -12.49 -15.10 14.39
CA GLU A 173 -12.89 -16.22 13.54
C GLU A 173 -11.66 -16.90 12.92
N ASP A 174 -11.00 -16.22 11.99
CA ASP A 174 -9.97 -16.80 11.13
C ASP A 174 -8.61 -17.01 11.81
N PHE A 175 -8.31 -16.19 12.84
CA PHE A 175 -7.04 -16.22 13.58
C PHE A 175 -7.18 -16.65 15.04
N LYS A 176 -8.35 -17.19 15.42
CA LYS A 176 -8.65 -17.59 16.81
C LYS A 176 -7.71 -18.67 17.36
N ASP A 177 -7.17 -19.51 16.47
CA ASP A 177 -6.34 -20.68 16.81
C ASP A 177 -4.83 -20.38 16.72
N PHE A 178 -4.45 -19.10 16.52
CA PHE A 178 -3.05 -18.70 16.52
C PHE A 178 -2.47 -18.85 17.93
N SER A 179 -1.21 -19.30 18.02
CA SER A 179 -0.61 -19.68 19.31
C SER A 179 -0.32 -18.50 20.23
N GLN A 180 -0.34 -17.28 19.69
CA GLN A 180 -0.04 -16.06 20.43
C GLN A 180 -1.00 -14.93 20.05
N PRO A 181 -1.42 -14.10 21.01
CA PRO A 181 -2.16 -12.89 20.71
C PRO A 181 -1.27 -11.89 19.94
N PHE A 182 -1.90 -11.05 19.14
CA PHE A 182 -1.23 -10.00 18.37
C PHE A 182 -2.14 -8.78 18.18
N ILE A 183 -1.52 -7.63 17.93
CA ILE A 183 -2.23 -6.38 17.65
C ILE A 183 -2.07 -6.06 16.17
N TRP A 184 -3.20 -6.00 15.47
CA TRP A 184 -3.30 -5.62 14.06
C TRP A 184 -4.30 -4.47 13.97
N VAL A 185 -3.93 -3.36 13.33
CA VAL A 185 -4.77 -2.15 13.32
C VAL A 185 -4.94 -1.49 11.95
N ASP A 186 -4.17 -1.89 10.94
CA ASP A 186 -4.26 -1.33 9.58
C ASP A 186 -3.83 -2.36 8.52
N GLY A 187 -4.17 -2.13 7.25
CA GLY A 187 -3.83 -3.06 6.16
C GLY A 187 -2.37 -2.96 5.73
N SER A 188 -1.78 -1.77 5.84
CA SER A 188 -0.48 -1.42 5.26
C SER A 188 0.74 -1.70 6.16
N GLY A 189 0.54 -1.79 7.48
CA GLY A 189 1.65 -1.88 8.43
C GLY A 189 2.33 -0.54 8.73
N LEU A 190 1.76 0.59 8.29
CA LEU A 190 2.26 1.94 8.59
C LEU A 190 2.06 2.33 10.05
N SER A 191 1.01 1.82 10.68
CA SER A 191 0.72 2.08 12.08
C SER A 191 1.80 1.50 12.98
N ARG A 192 2.34 2.35 13.85
CA ARG A 192 3.25 1.94 14.94
C ARG A 192 2.57 1.12 16.02
N ASN A 193 1.24 1.03 15.99
CA ASN A 193 0.47 0.24 16.94
C ASN A 193 0.35 -1.23 16.52
N ASN A 194 0.74 -1.60 15.30
CA ASN A 194 0.86 -3.00 14.92
C ASN A 194 1.95 -3.66 15.78
N ASN A 195 1.60 -4.80 16.38
CA ASN A 195 2.52 -5.58 17.20
C ASN A 195 2.26 -7.06 16.96
N ILE A 196 3.09 -7.64 16.09
CA ILE A 196 2.95 -9.01 15.60
C ILE A 196 4.30 -9.72 15.79
N SER A 197 4.30 -10.91 16.37
CA SER A 197 5.53 -11.67 16.59
C SER A 197 5.98 -12.42 15.33
N PRO A 198 7.26 -12.80 15.21
CA PRO A 198 7.72 -13.64 14.11
C PRO A 198 6.97 -14.97 14.03
N ARG A 199 6.57 -15.53 15.19
CA ARG A 199 5.81 -16.78 15.27
C ARG A 199 4.41 -16.65 14.65
N VAL A 200 3.70 -15.56 14.96
CA VAL A 200 2.38 -15.27 14.36
C VAL A 200 2.48 -15.10 12.85
N ILE A 201 3.52 -14.42 12.35
CA ILE A 201 3.73 -14.30 10.90
C ILE A 201 4.03 -15.67 10.27
N SER A 202 4.84 -16.51 10.91
CA SER A 202 5.09 -17.87 10.41
C SER A 202 3.82 -18.73 10.39
N GLU A 203 2.96 -18.63 11.40
CA GLU A 203 1.65 -19.31 11.42
C GLU A 203 0.73 -18.82 10.30
N LEU A 204 0.68 -17.50 10.07
CA LEU A 204 -0.05 -16.92 8.95
C LEU A 204 0.45 -17.47 7.60
N LEU A 205 1.77 -17.52 7.40
CA LEU A 205 2.36 -18.09 6.18
C LEU A 205 2.01 -19.58 6.02
N LEU A 206 2.03 -20.36 7.10
CA LEU A 206 1.63 -21.77 7.05
C LEU A 206 0.14 -21.92 6.71
N LYS A 207 -0.74 -21.16 7.37
CA LYS A 207 -2.19 -21.15 7.09
C LYS A 207 -2.46 -20.76 5.64
N MET A 208 -1.84 -19.69 5.14
CA MET A 208 -1.98 -19.28 3.74
C MET A 208 -1.61 -20.41 2.79
N LYS A 209 -0.47 -21.08 3.00
CA LYS A 209 -0.01 -22.21 2.16
C LYS A 209 -0.99 -23.36 2.15
N THR A 210 -1.55 -23.69 3.30
CA THR A 210 -2.57 -24.75 3.44
C THR A 210 -3.87 -24.40 2.72
N GLU A 211 -4.34 -23.15 2.81
CA GLU A 211 -5.66 -22.77 2.30
C GLU A 211 -5.67 -22.41 0.80
N PHE A 212 -4.61 -21.76 0.32
CA PHE A 212 -4.57 -21.24 -1.05
C PHE A 212 -3.70 -22.08 -1.99
N GLY A 213 -2.82 -22.91 -1.45
CA GLY A 213 -1.83 -23.66 -2.23
C GLY A 213 -0.64 -22.81 -2.69
N TRP A 214 0.40 -23.50 -3.15
CA TRP A 214 1.68 -22.87 -3.48
C TRP A 214 1.60 -21.91 -4.67
N ASP A 215 0.88 -22.29 -5.73
CA ASP A 215 0.83 -21.51 -6.97
C ASP A 215 0.26 -20.11 -6.74
N LYS A 216 -0.81 -19.99 -5.93
CA LYS A 216 -1.41 -18.69 -5.61
C LYS A 216 -0.49 -17.80 -4.80
N ILE A 217 0.23 -18.38 -3.84
CA ILE A 217 1.11 -17.65 -2.93
C ILE A 217 2.37 -17.19 -3.62
N SER A 218 3.02 -18.10 -4.34
CA SER A 218 4.25 -17.83 -5.08
C SER A 218 4.04 -16.82 -6.21
N ALA A 219 2.82 -16.72 -6.75
CA ALA A 219 2.46 -15.71 -7.74
C ALA A 219 2.26 -14.29 -7.15
N VAL A 220 1.97 -14.18 -5.86
CA VAL A 220 1.69 -12.90 -5.18
C VAL A 220 2.93 -12.35 -4.48
N LEU A 221 3.74 -13.21 -3.87
CA LEU A 221 5.00 -12.80 -3.25
C LEU A 221 6.08 -12.55 -4.30
N GLN A 222 7.00 -11.64 -4.00
CA GLN A 222 8.14 -11.38 -4.88
C GLN A 222 9.22 -12.44 -4.68
N LYS A 223 9.91 -12.81 -5.77
CA LYS A 223 11.07 -13.70 -5.71
C LYS A 223 12.34 -12.96 -5.26
N GLY A 224 13.44 -13.70 -5.14
CA GLY A 224 14.77 -13.08 -5.08
C GLY A 224 14.98 -12.13 -6.27
N ASN A 225 15.76 -11.05 -6.07
CA ASN A 225 16.08 -10.06 -7.09
C ASN A 225 14.88 -9.37 -7.78
N GLU A 226 13.70 -9.43 -7.19
CA GLU A 226 12.47 -8.77 -7.67
C GLU A 226 11.93 -7.74 -6.67
N GLY A 227 11.05 -6.84 -7.16
CA GLY A 227 10.33 -5.87 -6.33
C GLY A 227 11.24 -5.11 -5.33
N THR A 228 10.86 -5.15 -4.06
CA THR A 228 11.59 -4.50 -2.95
C THR A 228 12.89 -5.20 -2.54
N VAL A 229 13.16 -6.41 -3.05
CA VAL A 229 14.43 -7.13 -2.87
C VAL A 229 15.28 -7.17 -4.15
N LYS A 230 15.00 -6.30 -5.12
CA LYS A 230 15.84 -6.14 -6.31
C LYS A 230 17.30 -5.89 -5.90
N GLY A 231 18.21 -6.68 -6.46
CA GLY A 231 19.63 -6.64 -6.12
C GLY A 231 20.07 -7.58 -4.99
N TYR A 232 19.14 -8.21 -4.27
CA TYR A 232 19.39 -9.23 -3.25
C TYR A 232 19.02 -10.62 -3.76
N TYR A 233 19.58 -11.67 -3.16
CA TYR A 233 19.33 -13.08 -3.48
C TYR A 233 19.58 -13.43 -4.97
N LYS A 234 20.57 -12.79 -5.58
CA LYS A 234 20.95 -13.06 -6.97
C LYS A 234 21.50 -14.48 -7.10
N GLY A 235 20.99 -15.23 -8.07
CA GLY A 235 21.29 -16.65 -8.24
C GLY A 235 20.46 -17.59 -7.35
N TYR A 236 19.51 -17.03 -6.59
CA TYR A 236 18.60 -17.75 -5.69
C TYR A 236 17.15 -17.30 -5.91
N GLU A 237 16.83 -16.75 -7.09
CA GLU A 237 15.53 -16.19 -7.44
C GLU A 237 14.40 -17.21 -7.21
N ASP A 238 14.62 -18.48 -7.57
CA ASP A 238 13.64 -19.57 -7.42
C ASP A 238 13.73 -20.32 -6.08
N ASN A 239 14.47 -19.77 -5.11
CA ASN A 239 14.61 -20.37 -3.78
C ASN A 239 13.94 -19.56 -2.68
N ILE A 240 13.45 -18.35 -2.97
CA ILE A 240 12.89 -17.47 -1.94
C ILE A 240 11.71 -16.65 -2.46
N TRP A 241 10.64 -16.59 -1.67
CA TRP A 241 9.46 -15.77 -1.90
C TRP A 241 9.19 -14.96 -0.63
N SER A 242 9.18 -13.63 -0.72
CA SER A 242 9.24 -12.81 0.49
C SER A 242 8.39 -11.54 0.44
N LYS A 243 8.20 -10.94 1.61
CA LYS A 243 7.69 -9.58 1.79
C LYS A 243 8.63 -8.82 2.71
N THR A 244 9.02 -7.61 2.30
CA THR A 244 9.81 -6.70 3.13
C THR A 244 8.92 -5.75 3.91
N GLY A 245 9.42 -5.23 5.03
CA GLY A 245 8.89 -4.04 5.69
C GLY A 245 10.01 -3.14 6.17
N THR A 246 9.81 -1.83 6.11
CA THR A 246 10.76 -0.86 6.67
C THR A 246 10.01 0.35 7.18
N LEU A 247 10.19 0.69 8.46
CA LEU A 247 9.50 1.81 9.10
C LEU A 247 10.49 2.68 9.87
N GLY A 248 10.46 3.98 9.61
CA GLY A 248 11.26 4.98 10.34
C GLY A 248 12.78 4.80 10.29
N GLY A 249 13.30 3.96 9.38
CA GLY A 249 14.73 3.66 9.25
C GLY A 249 15.33 2.75 10.32
N SER A 250 14.61 2.49 11.42
CA SER A 250 15.08 1.68 12.57
C SER A 250 14.36 0.35 12.74
N SER A 251 13.36 0.07 11.90
CA SER A 251 12.69 -1.22 11.81
C SER A 251 12.86 -1.78 10.40
N THR A 252 13.43 -2.98 10.30
CA THR A 252 13.62 -3.72 9.04
C THR A 252 13.11 -5.13 9.21
N THR A 253 12.18 -5.54 8.33
CA THR A 253 11.56 -6.85 8.39
C THR A 253 11.63 -7.58 7.06
N LEU A 254 11.69 -8.91 7.12
CA LEU A 254 11.61 -9.80 5.97
C LEU A 254 10.99 -11.12 6.41
N SER A 255 9.90 -11.51 5.78
CA SER A 255 9.21 -12.77 6.07
C SER A 255 8.77 -13.44 4.77
N GLY A 256 8.67 -14.76 4.76
CA GLY A 256 8.30 -15.48 3.55
C GLY A 256 8.56 -16.98 3.59
N TYR A 257 8.69 -17.54 2.40
CA TYR A 257 8.99 -18.95 2.16
C TYR A 257 10.37 -19.10 1.54
N LEU A 258 11.01 -20.21 1.86
CA LEU A 258 12.33 -20.59 1.34
C LEU A 258 12.30 -22.05 0.93
N ILE A 259 12.82 -22.34 -0.25
CA ILE A 259 13.03 -23.70 -0.76
C ILE A 259 14.53 -23.89 -0.90
N SER A 260 15.09 -24.84 -0.14
CA SER A 260 16.52 -25.11 -0.22
C SER A 260 16.90 -25.90 -1.46
N LYS A 261 18.20 -25.96 -1.79
CA LYS A 261 18.70 -26.76 -2.92
C LYS A 261 18.47 -28.26 -2.75
N LYS A 262 18.28 -28.72 -1.51
CA LYS A 262 17.91 -30.10 -1.18
C LYS A 262 16.41 -30.38 -1.28
N GLY A 263 15.59 -29.36 -1.57
CA GLY A 263 14.13 -29.47 -1.70
C GLY A 263 13.35 -29.26 -0.40
N SER A 264 14.02 -28.93 0.70
CA SER A 264 13.38 -28.65 1.98
C SER A 264 12.60 -27.33 1.91
N ASN A 265 11.37 -27.34 2.43
CA ASN A 265 10.49 -26.17 2.45
C ASN A 265 10.47 -25.52 3.83
N TYR A 266 10.70 -24.22 3.89
CA TYR A 266 10.71 -23.45 5.14
C TYR A 266 9.79 -22.24 5.06
N THR A 267 9.25 -21.83 6.20
CA THR A 267 8.78 -20.46 6.44
C THR A 267 9.81 -19.74 7.31
N PHE A 268 9.97 -18.44 7.09
CA PHE A 268 10.88 -17.62 7.90
C PHE A 268 10.27 -16.25 8.19
N SER A 269 10.72 -15.64 9.29
CA SER A 269 10.30 -14.30 9.67
C SER A 269 11.37 -13.60 10.51
N PHE A 270 11.91 -12.50 9.99
CA PHE A 270 12.85 -11.62 10.69
C PHE A 270 12.16 -10.28 10.95
N LEU A 271 11.99 -9.93 12.23
CA LEU A 271 11.45 -8.63 12.65
C LEU A 271 12.51 -7.92 13.49
N VAL A 272 13.33 -7.07 12.86
CA VAL A 272 14.44 -6.36 13.53
C VAL A 272 13.99 -4.93 13.82
N ASN A 273 13.65 -4.66 15.09
CA ASN A 273 13.19 -3.35 15.55
C ASN A 273 14.29 -2.58 16.29
N ASN A 274 14.15 -1.26 16.35
CA ASN A 274 15.02 -0.33 17.06
C ASN A 274 16.52 -0.49 16.77
N HIS A 275 16.88 -0.87 15.54
CA HIS A 275 18.28 -0.99 15.17
C HIS A 275 18.89 0.37 14.81
N HIS A 276 20.18 0.54 15.13
CA HIS A 276 20.97 1.74 14.78
C HIS A 276 21.82 1.55 13.51
N LYS A 277 21.66 0.43 12.81
CA LYS A 277 22.32 0.16 11.52
C LYS A 277 21.44 0.64 10.36
N SER A 278 22.03 0.79 9.17
CA SER A 278 21.23 1.02 7.97
C SER A 278 20.37 -0.20 7.63
N ALA A 279 19.17 0.02 7.08
CA ALA A 279 18.31 -1.08 6.62
C ALA A 279 19.04 -2.01 5.63
N VAL A 280 19.95 -1.46 4.80
CA VAL A 280 20.78 -2.23 3.87
C VAL A 280 21.69 -3.22 4.61
N ALA A 281 22.34 -2.81 5.71
CA ALA A 281 23.21 -3.69 6.47
C ALA A 281 22.43 -4.84 7.12
N VAL A 282 21.24 -4.55 7.66
CA VAL A 282 20.35 -5.57 8.24
C VAL A 282 19.89 -6.55 7.17
N ARG A 283 19.43 -6.06 6.01
CA ARG A 283 19.02 -6.91 4.88
C ARG A 283 20.14 -7.83 4.40
N LYS A 284 21.38 -7.34 4.28
CA LYS A 284 22.53 -8.17 3.89
C LYS A 284 22.85 -9.26 4.90
N ALA A 285 22.68 -8.99 6.20
CA ALA A 285 22.88 -10.00 7.23
C ALA A 285 21.83 -11.11 7.14
N ILE A 286 20.56 -10.74 6.93
CA ILE A 286 19.45 -11.68 6.72
C ILE A 286 19.68 -12.49 5.44
N GLU A 287 20.08 -11.85 4.34
CA GLU A 287 20.43 -12.49 3.08
C GLU A 287 21.52 -13.56 3.26
N LYS A 288 22.65 -13.20 3.89
CA LYS A 288 23.74 -14.13 4.15
C LYS A 288 23.27 -15.38 4.93
N TYR A 289 22.43 -15.18 5.94
CA TYR A 289 21.88 -16.28 6.73
C TYR A 289 20.96 -17.17 5.89
N LEU A 290 20.00 -16.59 5.16
CA LEU A 290 19.05 -17.36 4.35
C LEU A 290 19.72 -18.08 3.18
N VAL A 291 20.72 -17.48 2.54
CA VAL A 291 21.54 -18.14 1.51
C VAL A 291 22.27 -19.35 2.09
N ASN A 292 22.83 -19.24 3.30
CA ASN A 292 23.44 -20.38 3.97
C ASN A 292 22.43 -21.50 4.23
N ILE A 293 21.19 -21.18 4.62
CA ILE A 293 20.11 -22.18 4.76
C ILE A 293 19.81 -22.84 3.42
N ILE A 294 19.67 -22.06 2.34
CA ILE A 294 19.36 -22.58 1.00
C ILE A 294 20.43 -23.56 0.51
N ASP A 295 21.70 -23.27 0.75
CA ASP A 295 22.82 -24.07 0.25
C ASP A 295 23.07 -25.34 1.07
N ASN A 296 22.84 -25.31 2.38
CA ASN A 296 23.35 -26.35 3.28
C ASN A 296 22.29 -27.26 3.90
N TYR A 297 21.02 -26.87 3.90
CA TYR A 297 19.91 -27.62 4.50
C TYR A 297 18.85 -28.00 3.47
#